data_AF-A0A7V8TWE4-F1
#
_entry.id   AF-A0A7V8TWE4-F1
#
_cell.length_a   1.000
_cell.length_b   1.000
_cell.length_c   1.000
_cell.angle_alpha   90.00
_cell.angle_beta   90.00
_cell.angle_gamma   90.00
#
_symmetry.space_group_name_H-M   'P 1'
#
loop_
_entity.id
_entity.type
_entity.pdbx_description
1 polymer ?
#
loop_
_entity_poly.entity_id
_entity_poly.type
_entity_poly.pdbx_seq_one_letter_code
_entity_poly.pdbx_strand_id
1 'polypeptide(L)' 'MDFLIFQAPMLMVQATMDGLVIGTIFALVAYGMALQWGVMNIINIAQGELVIMGGYIAYFLYVAG' A
#
# COMPACT_ATOMS: atom_id res chain seq x y z
N MET A 1 21.57 -5.02 -16.59
CA MET A 1 20.99 -4.56 -15.32
C MET A 1 22.15 -4.11 -14.47
N ASP A 2 22.52 -2.84 -14.55
CA ASP A 2 23.64 -2.33 -13.76
C ASP A 2 23.24 -2.29 -12.29
N PHE A 3 24.12 -2.79 -11.43
CA PHE A 3 23.99 -2.84 -9.97
C PHE A 3 24.13 -1.43 -9.34
N LEU A 4 23.46 -0.44 -9.92
CA LEU A 4 23.50 0.98 -9.55
C LEU A 4 23.12 1.21 -8.09
N ILE A 5 22.23 0.38 -7.56
CA ILE A 5 21.78 0.47 -6.16
C ILE A 5 22.92 0.22 -5.16
N PHE A 6 23.90 -0.61 -5.50
CA PHE A 6 25.05 -0.87 -4.64
C PHE A 6 26.17 0.17 -4.82
N GLN A 7 26.15 0.90 -5.93
CA GLN A 7 27.13 1.94 -6.26
C GLN A 7 26.71 3.32 -5.75
N ALA A 8 25.41 3.58 -5.64
CA ALA A 8 24.84 4.83 -5.16
C ALA A 8 23.99 4.59 -3.90
N PRO A 9 24.55 4.80 -2.69
CA PRO A 9 23.85 4.56 -1.42
C PRO A 9 22.53 5.32 -1.28
N MET A 10 22.40 6.48 -1.92
CA MET A 10 21.15 7.26 -1.93
C MET A 10 19.98 6.48 -2.55
N LEU A 11 20.24 5.65 -3.58
CA LEU A 11 19.21 4.82 -4.21
C LEU A 11 18.72 3.71 -3.29
N MET A 12 19.57 3.18 -2.40
CA MET A 12 19.12 2.21 -1.38
C MET A 12 18.14 2.84 -0.40
N VAL A 13 18.43 4.06 0.05
CA VAL A 13 17.55 4.78 0.99
C VAL A 13 16.21 5.08 0.34
N GLN A 14 16.21 5.59 -0.89
CA GLN A 14 15.00 5.87 -1.65
C GLN A 14 14.18 4.59 -1.86
N ALA A 15 14.78 3.52 -2.39
CA ALA A 15 14.06 2.27 -2.66
C ALA A 15 13.48 1.65 -1.38
N THR A 16 14.18 1.77 -0.25
CA THR A 16 13.68 1.30 1.05
C THR A 16 12.49 2.14 1.51
N MET A 17 12.55 3.47 1.38
CA MET A 17 11.43 4.35 1.72
C MET A 17 10.22 4.10 0.83
N ASP A 18 10.41 3.99 -0.48
CA ASP A 18 9.34 3.68 -1.44
C ASP A 18 8.68 2.33 -1.11
N GLY A 19 9.50 1.32 -0.82
CA GLY A 19 9.02 0.00 -0.39
C GLY A 19 8.26 0.03 0.93
N LEU A 20 8.70 0.82 1.92
CA LEU A 20 8.00 0.99 3.19
C LEU A 20 6.65 1.68 3.04
N VAL A 21 6.56 2.73 2.21
CA VAL A 21 5.30 3.44 1.95
C VAL A 21 4.30 2.50 1.30
N ILE A 22 4.71 1.80 0.23
CA ILE A 22 3.85 0.84 -0.47
C ILE A 22 3.46 -0.32 0.46
N GLY A 23 4.43 -0.86 1.20
CA GLY A 23 4.21 -1.96 2.14
C GLY A 23 3.24 -1.61 3.27
N THR A 24 3.28 -0.38 3.77
CA THR A 24 2.36 0.10 4.82
C THR A 24 0.92 0.15 4.32
N ILE A 25 0.69 0.58 3.07
CA ILE A 25 -0.65 0.59 2.46
C ILE A 25 -1.21 -0.85 2.42
N PHE A 26 -0.42 -1.81 1.92
CA PHE A 26 -0.85 -3.21 1.87
C PHE A 26 -1.03 -3.82 3.27
N ALA A 27 -0.17 -3.48 4.23
CA ALA A 27 -0.29 -3.93 5.61
C ALA A 27 -1.59 -3.43 6.27
N LEU A 28 -1.97 -2.17 6.04
CA LEU A 28 -3.23 -1.61 6.55
C LEU A 28 -4.46 -2.29 5.93
N VAL A 29 -4.42 -2.57 4.62
CA VAL A 29 -5.49 -3.30 3.93
C VAL A 29 -5.65 -4.70 4.52
N ALA A 30 -4.54 -5.44 4.69
CA ALA A 30 -4.56 -6.77 5.28
C ALA A 30 -5.02 -6.75 6.75
N TYR A 31 -4.55 -5.78 7.53
CA TYR A 31 -4.95 -5.60 8.92
C TYR A 31 -6.45 -5.35 9.07
N GLY A 32 -7.04 -4.55 8.18
CA GLY A 32 -8.49 -4.33 8.16
C GLY A 32 -9.27 -5.63 7.98
N MET A 33 -8.85 -6.51 7.06
CA MET A 33 -9.48 -7.83 6.90
C MET A 33 -9.25 -8.71 8.13
N ALA A 34 -8.07 -8.65 8.75
CA ALA A 34 -7.77 -9.38 9.97
C ALA A 34 -8.69 -8.95 11.14
N LEU A 35 -9.02 -7.66 11.25
CA LEU A 35 -9.93 -7.16 12.30
C LEU A 35 -11.38 -7.64 12.14
N GLN A 36 -11.88 -7.69 10.91
CA GLN A 36 -13.24 -8.17 10.62
C GLN A 36 -13.45 -9.62 11.09
N TRP A 37 -12.50 -10.49 10.72
CA TRP A 37 -12.57 -11.92 11.00
C TRP A 37 -12.07 -12.28 12.41
N GLY A 38 -11.09 -11.53 12.93
CA GLY A 38 -10.42 -11.85 14.19
C GLY A 38 -11.03 -11.21 15.43
N VAL A 39 -11.56 -9.98 15.32
CA VAL A 39 -12.01 -9.20 16.49
C VAL A 39 -13.51 -8.94 16.45
N MET A 40 -14.01 -8.41 15.32
CA MET A 40 -15.38 -7.88 15.28
C MET A 40 -16.44 -8.95 15.09
N ASN A 41 -16.11 -10.15 14.60
CA ASN A 41 -17.06 -11.23 14.27
C ASN A 41 -18.23 -10.77 13.36
N ILE A 42 -18.01 -9.72 12.56
CA ILE A 42 -18.96 -9.17 11.60
C ILE A 42 -18.25 -9.08 10.25
N ILE A 43 -18.81 -9.76 9.25
CA ILE A 43 -18.26 -9.77 7.90
C ILE A 43 -18.74 -8.52 7.15
N ASN A 44 -17.81 -7.64 6.77
CA ASN A 44 -18.10 -6.51 5.91
C ASN A 44 -17.56 -6.79 4.49
N ILE A 45 -18.47 -7.19 3.61
CA ILE A 45 -18.20 -7.53 2.20
C ILE A 45 -17.79 -6.28 1.38
N ALA A 46 -18.27 -5.10 1.74
CA ALA A 46 -17.96 -3.85 1.04
C ALA A 46 -16.51 -3.38 1.27
N GLN A 47 -15.78 -3.94 2.23
CA GLN A 47 -14.42 -3.50 2.53
C GLN A 47 -13.47 -3.67 1.34
N GLY A 48 -13.58 -4.76 0.57
CA GLY A 48 -12.77 -4.94 -0.63
C GLY A 48 -13.05 -3.87 -1.68
N GLU A 49 -14.33 -3.54 -1.89
CA GLU A 49 -14.76 -2.50 -2.85
C GLU A 49 -14.28 -1.11 -2.44
N LEU A 50 -14.32 -0.79 -1.14
CA LEU A 50 -13.81 0.48 -0.61
C LEU A 50 -12.29 0.63 -0.79
N VAL A 51 -11.52 -0.46 -0.65
CA VAL A 51 -10.07 -0.45 -0.91
C VAL A 51 -9.79 -0.14 -2.39
N ILE A 52 -10.52 -0.79 -3.31
CA ILE A 52 -10.38 -0.53 -4.75
C ILE A 52 -10.80 0.91 -5.10
N MET A 53 -11.89 1.40 -4.51
CA MET A 53 -12.34 2.78 -4.68
C MET A 53 -11.27 3.79 -4.22
N GLY A 54 -10.62 3.54 -3.07
CA GLY A 54 -9.48 4.35 -2.61
C GLY A 54 -8.32 4.38 -3.60
N GLY A 55 -8.03 3.24 -4.25
CA GLY A 55 -7.04 3.15 -5.33
C GLY A 55 -7.40 4.02 -6.55
N TYR A 56 -8.66 3.99 -6.99
CA TYR A 56 -9.12 4.86 -8.07
C TYR A 56 -9.04 6.34 -7.70
N ILE A 57 -9.42 6.72 -6.47
CA ILE A 57 -9.30 8.11 -5.99
C ILE A 57 -7.84 8.56 -6.05
N ALA A 58 -6.89 7.74 -5.56
CA ALA A 58 -5.47 8.05 -5.62
C ALA A 58 -4.97 8.21 -7.08
N TYR A 59 -5.42 7.34 -7.99
CA TYR A 59 -5.11 7.46 -9.42
C TYR A 59 -5.62 8.77 -10.02
N PHE A 60 -6.88 9.14 -9.76
CA PHE A 60 -7.44 10.38 -10.29
C PHE A 60 -6.76 11.62 -9.70
N LEU A 61 -6.39 11.60 -8.42
CA LEU A 61 -5.60 12.67 -7.81
C LEU A 61 -4.21 12.79 -8.45
N TYR A 62 -3.56 11.67 -8.76
CA TYR A 62 -2.28 11.66 -9.48
C TYR A 62 -2.41 12.23 -10.90
N VAL A 63 -3.50 11.94 -11.61
CA VAL A 63 -3.75 12.46 -12.97
C VAL A 63 -4.15 13.94 -12.97
N ALA A 64 -4.79 14.42 -11.91
CA ALA A 64 -5.27 15.79 -11.81
C ALA A 64 -4.17 16.82 -11.47
N GLY A 65 -3.02 16.37 -10.94
CA GLY A 65 -1.83 17.19 -10.66
C GLY A 65 -0.76 17.02 -11.72
#